data_AF-A0A1S4A1M7-F1
#
_entry.id   AF-A0A1S4A1M7-F1
#
_cell.length_a   1.000
_cell.length_b   1.000
_cell.length_c   1.000
_cell.angle_alpha   90.00
_cell.angle_beta   90.00
_cell.angle_gamma   90.00
#
_symmetry.space_group_name_H-M   'P 1'
#
loop_
_entity.id
_entity.type
_entity.pdbx_description
1 polymer ?
#
loop_
_entity_poly.entity_id
_entity_poly.type
_entity_poly.pdbx_seq_one_letter_code
_entity_poly.pdbx_strand_id
1 'polypeptide(L)'
;MASPSSTAATNVMLAIFEKKTVSLDLYRPLRNYIAFNYSEREAQNLEDDLQTLKQYRSEIERVPADSLPARRDILQNYYKALCSVESRFPISPDKDHINSVFFTWYDTFKNKQKAVQQNIHLEKAAVLFNLGAVHSQMGLSLDRSAVEGRRQASHSFIAAAGAFAFLRDNVAMKASMGSSTTVDMSVECAGMLERLMLAQAQECVFENTIAKGSTPGVCAKISRQAGIYYEEALAALTVAPLNYHFDKGWLAHVQLKAALFYAEACYRYGMELHEKEEIAEEIARLKSGISALSEAKKTSPKGAAQQLLDAIN
;
A
#
# COMPACT_ATOMS: atom_id res chain seq x y z
N MET A 1 19.82 31.98 -18.04
CA MET A 1 19.51 30.75 -18.78
C MET A 1 18.56 29.94 -17.93
N ALA A 2 17.33 29.70 -18.38
CA ALA A 2 16.40 28.88 -17.63
C ALA A 2 16.90 27.44 -17.65
N SER A 3 17.32 26.92 -16.50
CA SER A 3 17.63 25.50 -16.33
C SER A 3 16.41 24.69 -16.77
N PRO A 4 16.57 23.65 -17.61
CA PRO A 4 15.44 22.81 -18.01
C PRO A 4 14.83 22.23 -16.73
N SER A 5 13.52 22.40 -16.57
CA SER A 5 12.80 21.97 -15.39
C SER A 5 12.98 20.47 -15.20
N SER A 6 13.75 20.06 -14.19
CA SER A 6 14.00 18.66 -13.81
C SER A 6 12.73 17.91 -13.36
N THR A 7 11.57 18.57 -13.36
CA THR A 7 10.28 18.06 -12.92
C THR A 7 9.67 16.97 -13.81
N ALA A 8 10.17 16.73 -15.02
CA ALA A 8 9.58 15.73 -15.91
C ALA A 8 10.10 14.28 -15.67
N ALA A 9 11.30 14.11 -15.10
CA ALA A 9 11.96 12.80 -15.02
C ALA A 9 11.62 11.98 -13.75
N THR A 10 11.06 12.60 -12.70
CA THR A 10 10.91 12.00 -11.36
C THR A 10 9.65 11.17 -11.12
N ASN A 11 8.80 10.97 -12.13
CA ASN A 11 7.39 10.59 -11.93
C ASN A 11 7.07 9.08 -11.72
N VAL A 12 8.07 8.21 -11.55
CA VAL A 12 7.78 6.79 -11.33
C VAL A 12 7.38 6.56 -9.88
N MET A 13 6.18 6.01 -9.67
CA MET A 13 5.67 5.53 -8.40
C MET A 13 5.24 4.07 -8.56
N LEU A 14 5.21 3.35 -7.44
CA LEU A 14 4.73 1.97 -7.36
C LEU A 14 3.25 1.94 -6.97
N ALA A 15 2.52 1.00 -7.56
CA ALA A 15 1.20 0.59 -7.10
C ALA A 15 1.22 -0.88 -6.72
N ILE A 16 0.36 -1.26 -5.80
CA ILE A 16 0.22 -2.63 -5.32
C ILE A 16 -0.85 -3.32 -6.18
N PHE A 17 -0.59 -4.55 -6.60
CA PHE A 17 -1.60 -5.37 -7.25
C PHE A 17 -2.55 -5.97 -6.22
N GLU A 18 -3.80 -6.22 -6.63
CA GLU A 18 -4.74 -6.92 -5.77
C GLU A 18 -4.35 -8.39 -5.60
N LYS A 19 -4.54 -8.91 -4.40
CA LYS A 19 -4.56 -10.34 -4.11
C LYS A 19 -5.70 -11.00 -4.87
N LYS A 20 -5.46 -12.25 -5.25
CA LYS A 20 -6.46 -13.11 -5.90
C LYS A 20 -7.00 -14.12 -4.91
N THR A 21 -8.26 -14.50 -5.12
CA THR A 21 -8.96 -15.53 -4.34
C THR A 21 -9.62 -16.55 -5.28
N VAL A 22 -10.24 -17.58 -4.70
CA VAL A 22 -11.03 -18.59 -5.40
C VAL A 22 -12.50 -18.41 -5.08
N SER A 23 -13.37 -19.15 -5.78
CA SER A 23 -14.79 -19.13 -5.51
C SER A 23 -15.14 -19.72 -4.15
N LEU A 24 -15.99 -19.02 -3.40
CA LEU A 24 -16.41 -19.42 -2.05
C LEU A 24 -17.91 -19.20 -1.83
N ASP A 25 -18.60 -20.26 -1.41
CA ASP A 25 -20.00 -20.19 -0.99
C ASP A 25 -20.11 -19.88 0.50
N LEU A 26 -20.37 -18.62 0.82
CA LEU A 26 -20.70 -18.18 2.19
C LEU A 26 -22.19 -18.31 2.50
N TYR A 27 -23.06 -18.34 1.48
CA TYR A 27 -24.50 -18.31 1.68
C TYR A 27 -24.99 -19.59 2.36
N ARG A 28 -24.69 -20.76 1.79
CA ARG A 28 -25.25 -22.03 2.32
C ARG A 28 -24.78 -22.35 3.73
N PRO A 29 -23.47 -22.26 4.08
CA PRO A 29 -23.02 -22.59 5.43
C PRO A 29 -23.62 -21.68 6.50
N LEU A 30 -23.71 -20.37 6.24
CA LEU A 30 -24.28 -19.40 7.18
C LEU A 30 -25.80 -19.59 7.34
N ARG A 31 -26.53 -19.80 6.23
CA ARG A 31 -27.97 -20.09 6.27
C ARG A 31 -28.26 -21.35 7.08
N ASN A 32 -27.53 -22.43 6.82
CA ASN A 32 -27.70 -23.71 7.51
C ASN A 32 -27.41 -23.57 9.01
N TYR A 33 -26.40 -22.77 9.39
CA TYR A 33 -26.12 -22.47 10.79
C TYR A 33 -27.30 -21.77 11.46
N ILE A 34 -27.92 -20.78 10.81
CA ILE A 34 -29.10 -20.10 11.36
C ILE A 34 -30.27 -21.08 11.53
N ALA A 35 -30.56 -21.86 10.48
CA ALA A 35 -31.66 -22.81 10.49
C ALA A 35 -31.52 -23.87 11.59
N PHE A 36 -30.30 -24.35 11.81
CA PHE A 36 -30.01 -25.39 12.80
C PHE A 36 -30.01 -24.88 14.25
N ASN A 37 -29.41 -23.71 14.51
CA ASN A 37 -29.24 -23.20 15.87
C ASN A 37 -30.39 -22.33 16.37
N TYR A 38 -31.17 -21.76 15.44
CA TYR A 38 -32.26 -20.83 15.77
C TYR A 38 -33.58 -21.35 15.20
N SER A 39 -33.84 -21.16 13.90
CA SER A 39 -35.01 -21.74 13.21
C SER A 39 -34.95 -21.53 11.69
N GLU A 40 -35.68 -22.35 10.94
CA GLU A 40 -35.86 -22.17 9.49
C GLU A 40 -36.54 -20.82 9.15
N ARG A 41 -37.45 -20.36 10.03
CA ARG A 41 -38.12 -19.06 9.86
C ARG A 41 -37.14 -17.90 9.97
N GLU A 42 -36.19 -17.95 10.90
CA GLU A 42 -35.16 -16.91 11.03
C GLU A 42 -34.18 -16.95 9.85
N ALA A 43 -33.81 -18.13 9.36
CA ALA A 43 -33.00 -18.25 8.16
C ALA A 43 -33.70 -17.60 6.95
N GLN A 44 -35.01 -17.78 6.80
CA GLN A 44 -35.80 -17.14 5.75
C GLN A 44 -35.90 -15.61 5.92
N ASN A 45 -35.99 -15.12 7.15
CA ASN A 45 -36.03 -13.68 7.43
C ASN A 45 -34.71 -12.96 7.10
N LEU A 46 -33.59 -13.68 7.12
CA LEU A 46 -32.25 -13.15 6.82
C LEU A 46 -31.78 -13.44 5.39
N GLU A 47 -32.68 -13.92 4.54
CA GLU A 47 -32.36 -14.32 3.16
C GLU A 47 -31.71 -13.19 2.36
N ASP A 48 -32.28 -11.98 2.41
CA ASP A 48 -31.78 -10.82 1.66
C ASP A 48 -30.36 -10.40 2.10
N ASP A 49 -30.06 -10.47 3.40
CA ASP A 49 -28.73 -10.16 3.95
C ASP A 49 -27.70 -11.20 3.48
N LEU A 50 -28.07 -12.49 3.50
CA LEU A 50 -27.20 -13.58 3.04
C LEU A 50 -26.96 -13.51 1.52
N GLN A 51 -27.97 -13.16 0.74
CA GLN A 51 -27.81 -12.92 -0.71
C GLN A 51 -26.93 -11.70 -0.99
N THR A 52 -27.06 -10.64 -0.20
CA THR A 52 -26.20 -9.45 -0.30
C THR A 52 -24.73 -9.81 -0.02
N LEU A 53 -24.47 -10.58 1.04
CA LEU A 53 -23.11 -11.05 1.36
C LEU A 53 -22.54 -11.91 0.22
N LYS A 54 -23.35 -12.81 -0.34
CA LYS A 54 -22.96 -13.63 -1.49
C LYS A 54 -22.64 -12.79 -2.72
N GLN A 55 -23.45 -11.77 -3.01
CA GLN A 55 -23.21 -10.85 -4.11
C GLN A 55 -21.90 -10.09 -3.92
N TYR A 56 -21.67 -9.54 -2.71
CA TYR A 56 -20.41 -8.89 -2.39
C TYR A 56 -19.21 -9.81 -2.59
N ARG A 57 -19.28 -11.06 -2.10
CA ARG A 57 -18.19 -12.03 -2.29
C ARG A 57 -17.93 -12.35 -3.76
N SER A 58 -18.99 -12.48 -4.56
CA SER A 58 -18.88 -12.74 -6.01
C SER A 58 -18.24 -11.58 -6.75
N GLU A 59 -18.55 -10.33 -6.37
CA GLU A 59 -17.88 -9.16 -6.93
C GLU A 59 -16.41 -9.09 -6.52
N ILE A 60 -16.03 -9.50 -5.29
CA ILE A 60 -14.61 -9.60 -4.89
C ILE A 60 -13.84 -10.60 -5.76
N GLU A 61 -14.46 -11.73 -6.10
CA GLU A 61 -13.94 -12.76 -7.01
C GLU A 61 -13.67 -12.25 -8.43
N ARG A 62 -14.50 -11.33 -8.92
CA ARG A 62 -14.41 -10.77 -10.28
C ARG A 62 -13.37 -9.66 -10.31
N VAL A 63 -12.31 -9.88 -11.09
CA VAL A 63 -11.31 -8.85 -11.42
C VAL A 63 -11.16 -8.81 -12.94
N PRO A 64 -11.31 -7.63 -13.59
CA PRO A 64 -11.49 -6.30 -13.00
C PRO A 64 -12.97 -5.90 -12.79
N ALA A 65 -13.21 -4.99 -11.84
CA ALA A 65 -14.46 -4.24 -11.72
C ALA A 65 -14.55 -3.11 -12.76
N ASP A 66 -15.72 -2.49 -12.90
CA ASP A 66 -15.98 -1.40 -13.87
C ASP A 66 -15.07 -0.18 -13.67
N SER A 67 -14.67 0.11 -12.43
CA SER A 67 -13.73 1.20 -12.12
C SER A 67 -13.07 1.00 -10.75
N LEU A 68 -11.93 1.67 -10.51
CA LEU A 68 -11.24 1.65 -9.21
C LEU A 68 -12.09 2.20 -8.05
N PRO A 69 -12.86 3.31 -8.20
CA PRO A 69 -13.78 3.76 -7.14
C PRO A 69 -14.88 2.74 -6.83
N ALA A 70 -15.49 2.12 -7.85
CA ALA A 70 -16.47 1.05 -7.63
C ALA A 70 -15.83 -0.14 -6.92
N ARG A 71 -14.59 -0.51 -7.29
CA ARG A 71 -13.80 -1.55 -6.63
C ARG A 71 -13.52 -1.23 -5.15
N ARG A 72 -13.19 0.02 -4.83
CA ARG A 72 -13.04 0.49 -3.45
C ARG A 72 -14.33 0.33 -2.66
N ASP A 73 -15.45 0.76 -3.22
CA ASP A 73 -16.74 0.75 -2.52
C ASP A 73 -17.21 -0.68 -2.21
N ILE A 74 -17.05 -1.61 -3.16
CA ILE A 74 -17.37 -3.03 -2.92
C ILE A 74 -16.47 -3.66 -1.86
N LEU A 75 -15.16 -3.37 -1.85
CA LEU A 75 -14.23 -3.84 -0.82
C LEU A 75 -14.62 -3.32 0.57
N GLN A 76 -14.99 -2.04 0.69
CA GLN A 76 -15.44 -1.44 1.95
C GLN A 76 -16.75 -2.06 2.44
N ASN A 77 -17.73 -2.24 1.56
CA ASN A 77 -19.02 -2.82 1.92
C ASN A 77 -18.88 -4.29 2.33
N TYR A 78 -18.08 -5.05 1.60
CA TYR A 78 -17.79 -6.44 1.95
C TYR A 78 -17.03 -6.55 3.27
N TYR A 79 -16.02 -5.71 3.52
CA TYR A 79 -15.31 -5.70 4.80
C TYR A 79 -16.24 -5.43 5.99
N LYS A 80 -17.17 -4.48 5.85
CA LYS A 80 -18.19 -4.20 6.89
C LYS A 80 -19.07 -5.42 7.12
N ALA A 81 -19.53 -6.08 6.06
CA ALA A 81 -20.32 -7.31 6.17
C ALA A 81 -19.54 -8.43 6.88
N LEU A 82 -18.24 -8.59 6.58
CA LEU A 82 -17.38 -9.55 7.27
C LEU A 82 -17.23 -9.26 8.77
N CYS A 83 -17.16 -7.99 9.18
CA CYS A 83 -17.18 -7.62 10.60
C CYS A 83 -18.47 -8.06 11.29
N SER A 84 -19.63 -7.92 10.62
CA SER A 84 -20.90 -8.41 11.14
C SER A 84 -20.94 -9.94 11.21
N VAL A 85 -20.42 -10.63 10.20
CA VAL A 85 -20.34 -12.10 10.18
C VAL A 85 -19.44 -12.61 11.31
N GLU A 86 -18.25 -12.04 11.49
CA GLU A 86 -17.31 -12.41 12.56
C GLU A 86 -17.96 -12.36 13.95
N SER A 87 -18.79 -11.35 14.21
CA SER A 87 -19.45 -11.17 15.51
C SER A 87 -20.60 -12.16 15.79
N ARG A 88 -21.05 -12.92 14.78
CA ARG A 88 -22.28 -13.74 14.84
C ARG A 88 -22.06 -15.21 14.53
N PHE A 89 -21.07 -15.52 13.72
CA PHE A 89 -20.86 -16.87 13.20
C PHE A 89 -19.51 -17.39 13.64
N PRO A 90 -19.48 -18.46 14.46
CA PRO A 90 -18.22 -19.10 14.79
C PRO A 90 -17.73 -19.89 13.57
N ILE A 91 -16.64 -19.43 12.95
CA ILE A 91 -15.98 -20.10 11.81
C ILE A 91 -14.61 -20.56 12.31
N SER A 92 -14.47 -21.87 12.50
CA SER A 92 -13.21 -22.53 12.86
C SER A 92 -13.25 -24.02 12.47
N PRO A 93 -12.15 -24.77 12.65
CA PRO A 93 -12.13 -26.22 12.49
C PRO A 93 -12.97 -27.00 13.52
N ASP A 94 -13.50 -26.35 14.56
CA ASP A 94 -14.27 -27.01 15.62
C ASP A 94 -15.57 -27.64 15.05
N LYS A 95 -15.98 -28.78 15.62
CA LYS A 95 -17.12 -29.55 15.10
C LYS A 95 -18.46 -28.83 15.24
N ASP A 96 -18.59 -28.02 16.28
CA ASP A 96 -19.81 -27.26 16.59
C ASP A 96 -19.85 -25.89 15.89
N HIS A 97 -18.78 -25.55 15.16
CA HIS A 97 -18.66 -24.31 14.39
C HIS A 97 -18.96 -24.55 12.91
N ILE A 98 -19.00 -23.47 12.13
CA ILE A 98 -19.08 -23.53 10.67
C ILE A 98 -17.72 -23.94 10.10
N ASN A 99 -17.48 -25.24 10.07
CA ASN A 99 -16.21 -25.85 9.66
C ASN A 99 -16.17 -26.29 8.18
N SER A 100 -17.12 -25.85 7.35
CA SER A 100 -17.12 -26.12 5.91
C SER A 100 -16.55 -24.98 5.07
N VAL A 101 -16.27 -23.82 5.68
CA VAL A 101 -15.81 -22.60 4.99
C VAL A 101 -14.28 -22.52 5.04
N PHE A 102 -13.66 -22.47 3.86
CA PHE A 102 -12.20 -22.31 3.69
C PHE A 102 -11.90 -21.07 2.85
N PHE A 103 -11.32 -20.04 3.48
CA PHE A 103 -10.86 -18.85 2.79
C PHE A 103 -9.50 -19.14 2.14
N THR A 104 -9.37 -18.87 0.85
CA THR A 104 -8.13 -19.09 0.09
C THR A 104 -7.70 -17.80 -0.59
N TRP A 105 -6.46 -17.37 -0.34
CA TRP A 105 -5.89 -16.17 -0.96
C TRP A 105 -4.46 -16.41 -1.41
N TYR A 106 -4.12 -15.88 -2.58
CA TYR A 106 -2.80 -15.97 -3.18
C TYR A 106 -1.94 -14.78 -2.75
N ASP A 107 -0.65 -15.05 -2.55
CA ASP A 107 0.34 -14.02 -2.27
C ASP A 107 0.57 -13.13 -3.52
N THR A 108 0.55 -11.82 -3.33
CA THR A 108 0.65 -10.82 -4.43
C THR A 108 2.03 -10.77 -5.07
N PHE A 109 3.09 -10.98 -4.29
CA PHE A 109 4.48 -10.84 -4.76
C PHE A 109 5.08 -12.21 -5.11
N LYS A 110 4.50 -13.30 -4.59
CA LYS A 110 4.85 -14.69 -4.87
C LYS A 110 3.60 -15.49 -5.25
N ASN A 111 2.99 -15.19 -6.40
CA ASN A 111 1.72 -15.77 -6.90
C ASN A 111 1.56 -17.31 -6.85
N LYS A 112 2.63 -18.09 -6.67
CA LYS A 112 2.56 -19.54 -6.46
C LYS A 112 2.20 -19.94 -5.02
N GLN A 113 2.40 -19.04 -4.06
CA GLN A 113 2.09 -19.23 -2.66
C GLN A 113 0.66 -18.81 -2.36
N LYS A 114 0.01 -19.54 -1.43
CA LYS A 114 -1.35 -19.24 -0.97
C LYS A 114 -1.52 -19.57 0.51
N ALA A 115 -2.42 -18.87 1.15
CA ALA A 115 -2.96 -19.22 2.47
C ALA A 115 -4.35 -19.85 2.29
N VAL A 116 -4.63 -20.88 3.07
CA VAL A 116 -5.94 -21.54 3.16
C VAL A 116 -6.29 -21.70 4.64
N GLN A 117 -7.38 -21.09 5.10
CA GLN A 117 -7.77 -21.12 6.51
C GLN A 117 -9.28 -21.18 6.69
N GLN A 118 -9.72 -21.81 7.78
CA GLN A 118 -11.09 -21.72 8.31
C GLN A 118 -11.17 -20.57 9.33
N ASN A 119 -10.72 -19.38 8.91
CA ASN A 119 -10.57 -18.22 9.78
C ASN A 119 -10.97 -16.97 9.00
N ILE A 120 -12.05 -16.32 9.41
CA ILE A 120 -12.57 -15.11 8.77
C ILE A 120 -11.55 -13.96 8.76
N HIS A 121 -10.58 -13.96 9.68
CA HIS A 121 -9.54 -12.95 9.70
C HIS A 121 -8.64 -12.99 8.47
N LEU A 122 -8.42 -14.16 7.84
CA LEU A 122 -7.69 -14.24 6.57
C LEU A 122 -8.44 -13.47 5.46
N GLU A 123 -9.76 -13.67 5.36
CA GLU A 123 -10.61 -12.98 4.41
C GLU A 123 -10.60 -11.46 4.63
N LYS A 124 -10.83 -11.04 5.88
CA LYS A 124 -10.81 -9.62 6.28
C LYS A 124 -9.48 -8.96 5.95
N ALA A 125 -8.38 -9.64 6.24
CA ALA A 125 -7.04 -9.12 6.01
C ALA A 125 -6.77 -8.95 4.51
N ALA A 126 -7.11 -9.94 3.68
CA ALA A 126 -6.94 -9.86 2.23
C ALA A 126 -7.82 -8.78 1.57
N VAL A 127 -9.06 -8.59 2.05
CA VAL A 127 -9.95 -7.52 1.58
C VAL A 127 -9.36 -6.13 1.92
N LEU A 128 -8.81 -5.94 3.13
CA LEU A 128 -8.11 -4.70 3.48
C LEU A 128 -6.84 -4.48 2.67
N PHE A 129 -6.07 -5.53 2.40
CA PHE A 129 -4.91 -5.44 1.52
C PHE A 129 -5.33 -4.95 0.13
N ASN A 130 -6.39 -5.53 -0.44
CA ASN A 130 -6.91 -5.10 -1.74
C ASN A 130 -7.45 -3.67 -1.71
N LEU A 131 -8.03 -3.22 -0.59
CA LEU A 131 -8.44 -1.83 -0.43
C LEU A 131 -7.24 -0.87 -0.50
N GLY A 132 -6.13 -1.22 0.17
CA GLY A 132 -4.87 -0.49 0.04
C GLY A 132 -4.31 -0.51 -1.39
N ALA A 133 -4.37 -1.67 -2.04
CA ALA A 133 -3.94 -1.83 -3.42
C ALA A 133 -4.73 -0.96 -4.40
N VAL A 134 -6.06 -0.97 -4.33
CA VAL A 134 -6.93 -0.13 -5.18
C VAL A 134 -6.64 1.35 -4.96
N HIS A 135 -6.48 1.80 -3.71
CA HIS A 135 -6.12 3.19 -3.43
C HIS A 135 -4.74 3.57 -4.00
N SER A 136 -3.75 2.66 -3.95
CA SER A 136 -2.44 2.91 -4.59
C SER A 136 -2.54 3.03 -6.11
N GLN A 137 -3.38 2.21 -6.75
CA GLN A 137 -3.63 2.26 -8.19
C GLN A 137 -4.39 3.53 -8.60
N MET A 138 -5.34 3.98 -7.77
CA MET A 138 -6.01 5.28 -7.95
C MET A 138 -5.00 6.44 -7.87
N GLY A 139 -4.05 6.39 -6.93
CA GLY A 139 -3.00 7.40 -6.83
C GLY A 139 -2.13 7.46 -8.07
N LEU A 140 -1.79 6.30 -8.63
CA LEU A 140 -0.95 6.19 -9.82
C LEU A 140 -1.67 6.60 -11.13
N SER A 141 -3.00 6.46 -11.20
CA SER A 141 -3.76 6.76 -12.42
C SER A 141 -4.07 8.25 -12.62
N LEU A 142 -3.80 9.09 -11.62
CA LEU A 142 -4.09 10.52 -11.66
C LEU A 142 -2.98 11.31 -12.37
N ASP A 143 -3.37 12.31 -13.14
CA ASP A 143 -2.43 13.19 -13.84
C ASP A 143 -1.74 14.16 -12.87
N ARG A 144 -0.49 13.84 -12.51
CA ARG A 144 0.33 14.65 -11.59
C ARG A 144 0.96 15.87 -12.26
N SER A 145 0.71 16.15 -13.54
CA SER A 145 1.09 17.42 -14.17
C SER A 145 0.22 18.57 -13.63
N ALA A 146 -1.04 18.29 -13.34
CA ALA A 146 -2.00 19.24 -12.78
C ALA A 146 -1.93 19.32 -11.24
N VAL A 147 -2.13 20.52 -10.69
CA VAL A 147 -2.18 20.76 -9.24
C VAL A 147 -3.22 19.87 -8.55
N GLU A 148 -4.40 19.77 -9.14
CA GLU A 148 -5.50 18.99 -8.58
C GLU A 148 -5.21 17.49 -8.63
N GLY A 149 -4.59 16.99 -9.71
CA GLY A 149 -4.20 15.59 -9.81
C GLY A 149 -3.14 15.21 -8.78
N ARG A 150 -2.14 16.08 -8.50
CA ARG A 150 -1.19 15.86 -7.39
C ARG A 150 -1.87 15.77 -6.03
N ARG A 151 -2.85 16.65 -5.78
CA ARG A 151 -3.62 16.66 -4.52
C ARG A 151 -4.42 15.35 -4.35
N GLN A 152 -5.13 14.94 -5.39
CA GLN A 152 -5.92 13.71 -5.39
C GLN A 152 -5.04 12.45 -5.30
N ALA A 153 -3.87 12.45 -5.95
CA ALA A 153 -2.91 11.36 -5.88
C ALA A 153 -2.37 11.21 -4.45
N SER A 154 -1.99 12.33 -3.82
CA SER A 154 -1.58 12.35 -2.42
C SER A 154 -2.66 11.77 -1.50
N HIS A 155 -3.91 12.21 -1.62
CA HIS A 155 -5.02 11.67 -0.83
C HIS A 155 -5.24 10.16 -1.06
N SER A 156 -5.08 9.69 -2.29
CA SER A 156 -5.22 8.27 -2.62
C SER A 156 -4.11 7.43 -1.99
N PHE A 157 -2.86 7.90 -2.02
CA PHE A 157 -1.75 7.24 -1.32
C PHE A 157 -1.89 7.29 0.20
N ILE A 158 -2.39 8.39 0.78
CA ILE A 158 -2.72 8.47 2.21
C ILE A 158 -3.80 7.44 2.58
N ALA A 159 -4.84 7.30 1.75
CA ALA A 159 -5.88 6.29 1.96
C ALA A 159 -5.33 4.86 1.87
N ALA A 160 -4.41 4.60 0.92
CA ALA A 160 -3.70 3.33 0.83
C ALA A 160 -2.87 3.04 2.08
N ALA A 161 -2.09 4.02 2.54
CA ALA A 161 -1.32 3.92 3.78
C ALA A 161 -2.24 3.61 4.98
N GLY A 162 -3.38 4.30 5.09
CA GLY A 162 -4.37 4.06 6.15
C GLY A 162 -4.95 2.63 6.13
N ALA A 163 -5.22 2.08 4.95
CA ALA A 163 -5.67 0.69 4.82
C ALA A 163 -4.60 -0.31 5.29
N PHE A 164 -3.34 -0.11 4.90
CA PHE A 164 -2.22 -0.96 5.34
C PHE A 164 -1.89 -0.80 6.83
N ALA A 165 -1.97 0.42 7.38
CA ALA A 165 -1.83 0.68 8.81
C ALA A 165 -2.92 -0.05 9.60
N PHE A 166 -4.17 0.07 9.17
CA PHE A 166 -5.29 -0.61 9.81
C PHE A 166 -5.15 -2.14 9.75
N LEU A 167 -4.71 -2.68 8.60
CA LEU A 167 -4.38 -4.10 8.45
C LEU A 167 -3.30 -4.53 9.45
N ARG A 168 -2.18 -3.79 9.52
CA ARG A 168 -1.06 -4.04 10.44
C ARG A 168 -1.53 -4.10 11.89
N ASP A 169 -2.25 -3.09 12.32
CA ASP A 169 -2.54 -2.86 13.74
C ASP A 169 -3.70 -3.71 14.25
N ASN A 170 -4.63 -4.15 13.38
CA ASN A 170 -5.90 -4.74 13.84
C ASN A 170 -6.18 -6.16 13.32
N VAL A 171 -5.62 -6.57 12.17
CA VAL A 171 -6.09 -7.77 11.46
C VAL A 171 -4.98 -8.76 11.13
N ALA A 172 -3.77 -8.30 10.78
CA ALA A 172 -2.66 -9.15 10.33
C ALA A 172 -2.27 -10.24 11.35
N MET A 173 -2.18 -9.88 12.64
CA MET A 173 -1.87 -10.84 13.70
C MET A 173 -2.96 -11.93 13.82
N LYS A 174 -4.24 -11.55 13.72
CA LYS A 174 -5.36 -12.49 13.82
C LYS A 174 -5.46 -13.42 12.61
N ALA A 175 -5.14 -12.91 11.42
CA ALA A 175 -5.01 -13.73 10.22
C ALA A 175 -3.83 -14.73 10.33
N SER A 176 -2.76 -14.36 11.05
CA SER A 176 -1.57 -15.21 11.21
C SER A 176 -1.74 -16.33 12.24
N MET A 177 -2.76 -16.28 13.10
CA MET A 177 -3.05 -17.35 14.08
C MET A 177 -3.60 -18.64 13.44
N GLY A 178 -4.00 -18.61 12.17
CA GLY A 178 -4.47 -19.80 11.47
C GLY A 178 -3.36 -20.74 11.01
N SER A 179 -3.75 -21.83 10.34
CA SER A 179 -2.84 -22.91 9.94
C SER A 179 -1.86 -22.58 8.81
N SER A 180 -2.04 -21.47 8.09
CA SER A 180 -1.15 -21.03 7.01
C SER A 180 -1.26 -19.53 6.77
N THR A 181 -0.17 -18.83 6.46
CA THR A 181 -0.20 -17.40 6.10
C THR A 181 0.78 -17.11 4.97
N THR A 182 0.58 -15.99 4.28
CA THR A 182 1.49 -15.49 3.23
C THR A 182 2.22 -14.25 3.72
N VAL A 183 3.45 -14.03 3.25
CA VAL A 183 4.30 -12.94 3.76
C VAL A 183 3.70 -11.58 3.45
N ASP A 184 3.00 -11.45 2.32
CA ASP A 184 2.29 -10.22 1.96
C ASP A 184 1.20 -9.80 2.97
N MET A 185 0.75 -10.73 3.82
CA MET A 185 -0.24 -10.51 4.87
C MET A 185 0.36 -10.27 6.27
N SER A 186 1.69 -10.24 6.39
CA SER A 186 2.35 -10.06 7.69
C SER A 186 2.29 -8.61 8.19
N VAL A 187 2.52 -8.43 9.50
CA VAL A 187 2.60 -7.11 10.15
C VAL A 187 3.74 -6.30 9.53
N GLU A 188 4.87 -6.95 9.26
CA GLU A 188 6.07 -6.34 8.67
C GLU A 188 5.78 -5.87 7.24
N CYS A 189 5.14 -6.70 6.41
CA CYS A 189 4.78 -6.32 5.05
C CYS A 189 3.78 -5.16 5.03
N ALA A 190 2.72 -5.23 5.84
CA ALA A 190 1.73 -4.16 5.94
C ALA A 190 2.36 -2.84 6.41
N GLY A 191 3.25 -2.88 7.40
CA GLY A 191 3.99 -1.70 7.86
C GLY A 191 4.93 -1.11 6.81
N MET A 192 5.61 -1.96 6.05
CA MET A 192 6.47 -1.51 4.94
C MET A 192 5.64 -0.84 3.84
N LEU A 193 4.52 -1.44 3.43
CA LEU A 193 3.63 -0.89 2.42
C LEU A 193 3.01 0.44 2.87
N GLU A 194 2.63 0.58 4.14
CA GLU A 194 2.20 1.86 4.70
C GLU A 194 3.28 2.95 4.51
N ARG A 195 4.53 2.69 4.90
CA ARG A 195 5.62 3.67 4.77
C ARG A 195 5.91 4.03 3.32
N LEU A 196 5.86 3.05 2.41
CA LEU A 196 5.98 3.30 0.98
C LEU A 196 4.86 4.22 0.46
N MET A 197 3.61 3.96 0.85
CA MET A 197 2.47 4.79 0.43
C MET A 197 2.57 6.22 1.01
N LEU A 198 3.01 6.38 2.26
CA LEU A 198 3.28 7.71 2.84
C LEU A 198 4.41 8.44 2.11
N ALA A 199 5.46 7.74 1.70
CA ALA A 199 6.56 8.32 0.93
C ALA A 199 6.06 8.89 -0.41
N GLN A 200 5.25 8.12 -1.15
CA GLN A 200 4.66 8.54 -2.43
C GLN A 200 3.63 9.67 -2.25
N ALA A 201 2.85 9.66 -1.16
CA ALA A 201 1.96 10.75 -0.81
C ALA A 201 2.74 12.06 -0.55
N GLN A 202 3.87 11.97 0.16
CA GLN A 202 4.73 13.10 0.48
C GLN A 202 5.47 13.63 -0.76
N GLU A 203 5.84 12.76 -1.69
CA GLU A 203 6.33 13.14 -3.01
C GLU A 203 5.31 13.99 -3.79
N CYS A 204 4.03 13.60 -3.81
CA CYS A 204 2.97 14.44 -4.40
C CYS A 204 2.85 15.81 -3.72
N VAL A 205 2.99 15.86 -2.39
CA VAL A 205 2.98 17.13 -1.61
C VAL A 205 4.20 17.98 -1.95
N PHE A 206 5.36 17.36 -2.12
CA PHE A 206 6.59 18.03 -2.52
C PHE A 206 6.46 18.70 -3.89
N GLU A 207 5.98 17.96 -4.89
CA GLU A 207 5.73 18.51 -6.23
C GLU A 207 4.73 19.68 -6.19
N ASN A 208 3.69 19.58 -5.37
CA ASN A 208 2.73 20.66 -5.20
C ASN A 208 3.34 21.88 -4.51
N THR A 209 4.22 21.67 -3.52
CA THR A 209 4.94 22.72 -2.80
C THR A 209 5.84 23.51 -3.76
N ILE A 210 6.57 22.81 -4.63
CA ILE A 210 7.38 23.43 -5.69
C ILE A 210 6.49 24.24 -6.63
N ALA A 211 5.40 23.64 -7.12
CA ALA A 211 4.52 24.29 -8.08
C ALA A 211 3.84 25.57 -7.52
N LYS A 212 3.66 25.63 -6.20
CA LYS A 212 3.15 26.83 -5.50
C LYS A 212 4.20 27.94 -5.32
N GLY A 213 5.46 27.70 -5.66
CA GLY A 213 6.55 28.65 -5.44
C GLY A 213 6.87 28.86 -3.95
N SER A 214 6.75 27.80 -3.13
CA SER A 214 7.13 27.88 -1.71
C SER A 214 8.64 28.10 -1.55
N THR A 215 9.05 28.64 -0.41
CA THR A 215 10.46 28.95 -0.15
C THR A 215 11.35 27.70 -0.20
N PRO A 216 12.65 27.84 -0.54
CA PRO A 216 13.57 26.70 -0.60
C PRO A 216 13.64 25.92 0.72
N GLY A 217 13.64 26.60 1.87
CA GLY A 217 13.61 25.96 3.18
C GLY A 217 12.39 25.08 3.45
N VAL A 218 11.19 25.52 3.01
CA VAL A 218 9.97 24.71 3.12
C VAL A 218 10.05 23.49 2.19
N CYS A 219 10.49 23.69 0.95
CA CYS A 219 10.71 22.59 0.01
C CYS A 219 11.71 21.57 0.55
N ALA A 220 12.81 22.02 1.18
CA ALA A 220 13.82 21.16 1.76
C ALA A 220 13.27 20.25 2.86
N LYS A 221 12.46 20.80 3.78
CA LYS A 221 11.82 20.03 4.87
C LYS A 221 10.87 18.97 4.33
N ILE A 222 10.04 19.34 3.35
CA ILE A 222 9.06 18.42 2.74
C ILE A 222 9.76 17.31 1.94
N SER A 223 10.81 17.66 1.19
CA SER A 223 11.66 16.69 0.48
C SER A 223 12.32 15.73 1.47
N ARG A 224 12.91 16.25 2.56
CA ARG A 224 13.55 15.40 3.56
C ARG A 224 12.56 14.40 4.17
N GLN A 225 11.34 14.83 4.46
CA GLN A 225 10.31 13.95 4.99
C GLN A 225 9.93 12.83 4.02
N ALA A 226 9.86 13.12 2.71
CA ALA A 226 9.64 12.06 1.70
C ALA A 226 10.80 11.05 1.72
N GLY A 227 12.04 11.52 1.78
CA GLY A 227 13.23 10.69 1.91
C GLY A 227 13.21 9.80 3.16
N ILE A 228 12.83 10.35 4.32
CA ILE A 228 12.72 9.59 5.58
C ILE A 228 11.71 8.44 5.44
N TYR A 229 10.54 8.68 4.84
CA TYR A 229 9.57 7.59 4.64
C TYR A 229 10.10 6.49 3.71
N TYR A 230 10.83 6.85 2.64
CA TYR A 230 11.51 5.87 1.80
C TYR A 230 12.65 5.14 2.56
N GLU A 231 13.40 5.80 3.44
CA GLU A 231 14.42 5.18 4.29
C GLU A 231 13.81 4.15 5.27
N GLU A 232 12.66 4.47 5.87
CA GLU A 232 11.94 3.54 6.75
C GLU A 232 11.40 2.33 5.98
N ALA A 233 10.84 2.55 4.78
CA ALA A 233 10.41 1.45 3.90
C ALA A 233 11.60 0.59 3.46
N LEU A 234 12.74 1.19 3.15
CA LEU A 234 13.98 0.49 2.80
C LEU A 234 14.48 -0.36 3.96
N ALA A 235 14.51 0.19 5.17
CA ALA A 235 14.93 -0.52 6.36
C ALA A 235 14.10 -1.79 6.56
N ALA A 236 12.76 -1.70 6.41
CA ALA A 236 11.89 -2.87 6.47
C ALA A 236 12.15 -3.88 5.33
N LEU A 237 12.33 -3.42 4.08
CA LEU A 237 12.59 -4.28 2.92
C LEU A 237 13.91 -5.07 3.01
N THR A 238 14.89 -4.58 3.76
CA THR A 238 16.21 -5.23 3.89
C THR A 238 16.29 -6.29 4.98
N VAL A 239 15.23 -6.44 5.78
CA VAL A 239 15.15 -7.41 6.89
C VAL A 239 14.26 -8.60 6.52
N ALA A 240 14.53 -9.77 7.07
CA ALA A 240 13.69 -10.95 6.89
C ALA A 240 12.31 -10.76 7.56
N PRO A 241 11.21 -11.28 6.97
CA PRO A 241 11.18 -12.11 5.76
C PRO A 241 11.14 -11.31 4.44
N LEU A 242 11.06 -9.98 4.48
CA LEU A 242 10.78 -9.16 3.30
C LEU A 242 11.92 -9.13 2.27
N ASN A 243 13.17 -9.20 2.72
CA ASN A 243 14.36 -9.20 1.87
C ASN A 243 14.45 -10.37 0.87
N TYR A 244 13.76 -11.48 1.13
CA TYR A 244 13.63 -12.62 0.21
C TYR A 244 12.29 -12.62 -0.54
N HIS A 245 11.35 -11.79 -0.09
CA HIS A 245 9.99 -11.76 -0.59
C HIS A 245 9.83 -10.83 -1.81
N PHE A 246 10.35 -9.61 -1.70
CA PHE A 246 10.30 -8.62 -2.77
C PHE A 246 11.40 -8.87 -3.80
N ASP A 247 11.15 -8.48 -5.05
CA ASP A 247 12.20 -8.50 -6.06
C ASP A 247 13.20 -7.34 -5.87
N LYS A 248 14.35 -7.46 -6.54
CA LYS A 248 15.42 -6.46 -6.45
C LYS A 248 15.05 -5.10 -7.04
N GLY A 249 14.06 -5.04 -7.94
CA GLY A 249 13.58 -3.79 -8.53
C GLY A 249 12.87 -2.91 -7.51
N TRP A 250 12.09 -3.50 -6.60
CA TRP A 250 11.48 -2.79 -5.47
C TRP A 250 12.53 -2.19 -4.55
N LEU A 251 13.53 -3.00 -4.16
CA LEU A 251 14.63 -2.55 -3.32
C LEU A 251 15.39 -1.38 -3.98
N ALA A 252 15.70 -1.52 -5.27
CA ALA A 252 16.36 -0.49 -6.04
C ALA A 252 15.53 0.80 -6.15
N HIS A 253 14.23 0.70 -6.38
CA HIS A 253 13.32 1.84 -6.45
C HIS A 253 13.31 2.65 -5.15
N VAL A 254 13.07 1.97 -4.03
CA VAL A 254 12.96 2.62 -2.71
C VAL A 254 14.29 3.23 -2.28
N GLN A 255 15.41 2.52 -2.49
CA GLN A 255 16.75 3.01 -2.17
C GLN A 255 17.13 4.27 -2.95
N LEU A 256 16.87 4.26 -4.27
CA LEU A 256 17.18 5.39 -5.12
C LEU A 256 16.27 6.60 -4.82
N LYS A 257 14.98 6.38 -4.55
CA LYS A 257 14.05 7.44 -4.12
C LYS A 257 14.47 8.07 -2.79
N ALA A 258 14.87 7.26 -1.80
CA ALA A 258 15.38 7.77 -0.52
C ALA A 258 16.56 8.74 -0.74
N ALA A 259 17.56 8.32 -1.52
CA ALA A 259 18.73 9.14 -1.81
C ALA A 259 18.40 10.39 -2.63
N LEU A 260 17.49 10.29 -3.60
CA LEU A 260 17.04 11.40 -4.42
C LEU A 260 16.37 12.49 -3.58
N PHE A 261 15.44 12.12 -2.70
CA PHE A 261 14.76 13.09 -1.83
C PHE A 261 15.67 13.67 -0.74
N TYR A 262 16.69 12.94 -0.31
CA TYR A 262 17.75 13.50 0.53
C TYR A 262 18.60 14.53 -0.23
N ALA A 263 19.06 14.20 -1.43
CA ALA A 263 19.85 15.11 -2.26
C ALA A 263 19.06 16.38 -2.63
N GLU A 264 17.78 16.23 -2.99
CA GLU A 264 16.89 17.36 -3.26
C GLU A 264 16.68 18.23 -2.02
N ALA A 265 16.57 17.64 -0.82
CA ALA A 265 16.50 18.40 0.42
C ALA A 265 17.79 19.20 0.67
N CYS A 266 18.96 18.59 0.44
CA CYS A 266 20.25 19.26 0.54
C CYS A 266 20.37 20.40 -0.47
N TYR A 267 19.94 20.21 -1.71
CA TYR A 267 19.95 21.23 -2.75
C TYR A 267 19.09 22.43 -2.39
N ARG A 268 17.82 22.19 -2.01
CA ARG A 268 16.87 23.25 -1.64
C ARG A 268 17.34 24.04 -0.41
N TYR A 269 17.92 23.35 0.58
CA TYR A 269 18.49 24.04 1.74
C TYR A 269 19.76 24.83 1.37
N GLY A 270 20.57 24.31 0.44
CA GLY A 270 21.70 25.04 -0.14
C GLY A 270 21.29 26.37 -0.75
N MET A 271 20.14 26.43 -1.45
CA MET A 271 19.60 27.70 -1.97
C MET A 271 19.28 28.71 -0.85
N GLU A 272 18.76 28.26 0.29
CA GLU A 272 18.50 29.13 1.44
C GLU A 272 19.81 29.62 2.09
N LEU A 273 20.83 28.75 2.18
CA LEU A 273 22.16 29.13 2.67
C LEU A 273 22.84 30.13 1.73
N HIS A 274 22.67 29.95 0.43
CA HIS A 274 23.18 30.86 -0.59
C HIS A 274 22.60 32.28 -0.43
N GLU A 275 21.29 32.40 -0.21
CA GLU A 275 20.63 33.68 0.08
C GLU A 275 21.15 34.36 1.35
N LYS A 276 21.70 33.58 2.29
CA LYS A 276 22.31 34.07 3.54
C LYS A 276 23.83 34.26 3.47
N GLU A 277 24.44 33.98 2.30
CA GLU A 277 25.89 34.00 2.10
C GLU A 277 26.67 33.02 3.01
N GLU A 278 26.02 31.94 3.47
CA GLU A 278 26.61 30.88 4.32
C GLU A 278 27.35 29.83 3.47
N ILE A 279 28.36 30.29 2.73
CA ILE A 279 29.03 29.53 1.64
C ILE A 279 29.62 28.20 2.13
N ALA A 280 30.22 28.18 3.33
CA ALA A 280 30.86 26.98 3.87
C ALA A 280 29.84 25.87 4.15
N GLU A 281 28.70 26.22 4.75
CA GLU A 281 27.63 25.27 5.03
C GLU A 281 26.94 24.83 3.72
N GLU A 282 26.74 25.77 2.78
CA GLU A 282 26.18 25.47 1.45
C GLU A 282 26.99 24.37 0.75
N ILE A 283 28.31 24.56 0.64
CA ILE A 283 29.22 23.60 -0.01
C ILE A 283 29.17 22.24 0.70
N ALA A 284 29.20 22.23 2.04
CA ALA A 284 29.15 21.00 2.82
C ALA A 284 27.84 20.23 2.58
N ARG A 285 26.71 20.96 2.54
CA ARG A 285 25.37 20.41 2.33
C ARG A 285 25.22 19.80 0.93
N LEU A 286 25.64 20.52 -0.10
CA LEU A 286 25.57 20.04 -1.49
C LEU A 286 26.45 18.81 -1.71
N LYS A 287 27.68 18.81 -1.16
CA LYS A 287 28.57 17.64 -1.21
C LYS A 287 27.96 16.41 -0.55
N SER A 288 27.28 16.60 0.58
CA SER A 288 26.59 15.51 1.28
C SER A 288 25.48 14.88 0.43
N GLY A 289 24.63 15.71 -0.20
CA GLY A 289 23.57 15.23 -1.11
C GLY A 289 24.12 14.47 -2.32
N ILE A 290 25.15 15.02 -2.99
CA ILE A 290 25.81 14.40 -4.15
C ILE A 290 26.44 13.05 -3.77
N SER A 291 27.06 12.98 -2.59
CA SER A 291 27.73 11.76 -2.12
C SER A 291 26.71 10.64 -1.86
N ALA A 292 25.61 10.95 -1.18
CA ALA A 292 24.54 10.00 -0.92
C ALA A 292 23.89 9.48 -2.22
N LEU A 293 23.66 10.38 -3.19
CA LEU A 293 23.09 10.01 -4.48
C LEU A 293 24.03 9.11 -5.29
N SER A 294 25.33 9.43 -5.30
CA SER A 294 26.36 8.64 -5.99
C SER A 294 26.53 7.25 -5.36
N GLU A 295 26.52 7.17 -4.03
CA GLU A 295 26.60 5.91 -3.30
C GLU A 295 25.37 5.03 -3.57
N ALA A 296 24.17 5.61 -3.52
CA ALA A 296 22.95 4.89 -3.81
C ALA A 296 22.95 4.35 -5.25
N LYS A 297 23.41 5.12 -6.23
CA LYS A 297 23.55 4.64 -7.62
C LYS A 297 24.52 3.46 -7.75
N LYS A 298 25.61 3.46 -6.98
CA LYS A 298 26.62 2.40 -6.99
C LYS A 298 26.14 1.12 -6.30
N THR A 299 25.42 1.26 -5.19
CA THR A 299 25.02 0.15 -4.32
C THR A 299 23.64 -0.41 -4.65
N SER A 300 22.80 0.36 -5.35
CA SER A 300 21.45 -0.06 -5.70
C SER A 300 21.45 -1.30 -6.61
N PRO A 301 20.62 -2.30 -6.32
CA PRO A 301 20.45 -3.45 -7.18
C PRO A 301 20.03 -3.06 -8.61
N LYS A 302 20.35 -3.91 -9.59
CA LYS A 302 19.76 -3.77 -10.93
C LYS A 302 18.26 -4.04 -10.87
N GLY A 303 17.47 -3.23 -11.56
CA GLY A 303 16.01 -3.40 -11.66
C GLY A 303 15.19 -2.13 -11.44
N ALA A 304 15.81 -0.99 -11.10
CA ALA A 304 15.12 0.30 -11.07
C ALA A 304 14.63 0.70 -12.47
N ALA A 305 13.50 1.41 -12.51
CA ALA A 305 12.97 1.98 -13.75
C ALA A 305 13.96 2.96 -14.39
N GLN A 306 14.07 2.94 -15.72
CA GLN A 306 15.03 3.79 -16.45
C GLN A 306 14.83 5.28 -16.14
N GLN A 307 13.57 5.74 -16.04
CA GLN A 307 13.24 7.12 -15.67
C GLN A 307 13.83 7.53 -14.31
N LEU A 308 13.85 6.61 -13.34
CA LEU A 308 14.46 6.88 -12.02
C LEU A 308 15.98 6.94 -12.12
N LEU A 309 16.60 6.10 -12.95
CA LEU A 309 18.04 6.15 -13.22
C LEU A 309 18.42 7.44 -13.94
N ASP A 310 17.59 7.91 -14.85
CA ASP A 310 17.78 9.16 -15.59
C ASP A 310 17.64 10.38 -14.67
N ALA A 311 16.69 10.36 -13.72
CA ALA A 311 16.51 11.42 -12.73
C ALA A 311 17.68 11.56 -11.74
N ILE A 312 18.56 10.57 -11.66
CA ILE A 312 19.72 10.52 -10.76
C ILE A 312 21.00 11.00 -11.45
N ASN A 313 20.99 11.09 -12.79
CA ASN A 313 22.11 11.57 -13.60
C ASN A 313 22.10 13.09 -13.76
#